data_AF-A0A814J7P8-F1
#
_entry.id   AF-A0A814J7P8-F1
#
_cell.length_a   1.000
_cell.length_b   1.000
_cell.length_c   1.000
_cell.angle_alpha   90.00
_cell.angle_beta   90.00
_cell.angle_gamma   90.00
#
_symmetry.space_group_name_H-M   'P 1'
#
loop_
_entity.id
_entity.type
_entity.pdbx_description
1 polymer ?
#
loop_
_entity_poly.entity_id
_entity_poly.type
_entity_poly.pdbx_seq_one_letter_code
_entity_poly.pdbx_strand_id
1 'polypeptide(L)'
;MSTFNNRLEPIAVIGIVCEFAGDIYCADDLWYTLKESQDVGSATPIDRFDLKSFTAHMINMDNNGQLHQKLLRADAEPANIDPCHKPLILKFVDLLDGDGYSVEKMSGTKTSVHTG
;
A
#
# COMPACT_ATOMS: atom_id res chain seq x y z
N MET A 1 34.45 -25.57 16.24
CA MET A 1 34.24 -24.34 17.02
C MET A 1 34.46 -23.15 16.08
N SER A 2 33.41 -22.66 15.41
CA SER A 2 33.51 -21.50 14.49
C SER A 2 33.15 -20.24 15.26
N THR A 3 34.12 -19.33 15.40
CA THR A 3 33.93 -18.01 15.99
C THR A 3 33.12 -17.15 15.04
N PHE A 4 31.86 -16.89 15.37
CA PHE A 4 31.04 -15.86 14.70
C PHE A 4 31.68 -14.50 14.95
N ASN A 5 32.38 -14.00 13.94
CA ASN A 5 32.89 -12.63 13.90
C ASN A 5 31.66 -11.72 13.67
N ASN A 6 30.93 -11.45 14.76
CA ASN A 6 29.63 -10.77 14.79
C ASN A 6 29.79 -9.25 14.55
N ARG A 7 30.35 -8.89 13.40
CA ARG A 7 30.04 -7.60 12.80
C ARG A 7 28.72 -7.80 12.06
N LEU A 8 27.75 -6.94 12.34
CA LEU A 8 26.45 -6.92 11.67
C LEU A 8 26.69 -7.00 10.16
N GLU A 9 26.35 -8.13 9.55
CA GLU A 9 26.41 -8.28 8.11
C GLU A 9 25.41 -7.29 7.49
N PRO A 10 25.83 -6.39 6.60
CA PRO A 10 24.91 -5.45 5.97
C PRO A 10 23.85 -6.19 5.16
N ILE A 11 22.59 -5.78 5.31
CA ILE A 11 21.48 -6.31 4.51
C ILE A 11 21.45 -5.53 3.19
N ALA A 12 21.57 -6.23 2.07
CA ALA A 12 21.41 -5.64 0.75
C ALA A 12 19.92 -5.48 0.42
N VAL A 13 19.52 -4.28 0.01
CA VAL A 13 18.23 -4.04 -0.64
C VAL A 13 18.44 -4.29 -2.13
N ILE A 14 17.87 -5.38 -2.65
CA ILE A 14 18.11 -5.83 -4.03
C ILE A 14 17.04 -5.36 -5.01
N GLY A 15 15.90 -4.87 -4.52
CA GLY A 15 14.79 -4.41 -5.33
C GLY A 15 13.80 -3.60 -4.51
N ILE A 16 13.08 -2.69 -5.18
CA ILE A 16 12.02 -1.87 -4.60
C ILE A 16 10.88 -1.75 -5.60
N VAL A 17 9.65 -1.83 -5.09
CA VAL A 17 8.43 -1.54 -5.86
C VAL A 17 7.56 -0.63 -5.03
N CYS A 18 6.91 0.33 -5.66
CA CYS A 18 6.04 1.26 -4.96
C CYS A 18 4.87 1.69 -5.83
N GLU A 19 3.79 2.09 -5.16
CA GLU A 19 2.66 2.77 -5.78
C GLU A 19 2.21 3.86 -4.81
N PHE A 20 2.36 5.11 -5.23
CA PHE A 20 2.04 6.29 -4.42
C PHE A 20 1.05 7.20 -5.15
N ALA A 21 0.46 8.14 -4.40
CA ALA A 21 -0.42 9.16 -4.98
C ALA A 21 0.30 9.97 -6.07
N GLY A 22 -0.46 10.47 -7.04
CA GLY A 22 0.08 11.26 -8.15
C GLY A 22 0.70 10.42 -9.27
N ASP A 23 0.13 9.25 -9.55
CA ASP A 23 0.53 8.36 -10.65
C ASP A 23 2.00 7.90 -10.58
N ILE A 24 2.50 7.68 -9.36
CA ILE A 24 3.87 7.21 -9.09
C ILE A 24 3.87 5.69 -9.01
N TYR A 25 4.49 5.03 -9.98
CA TYR A 25 4.48 3.55 -10.10
C TYR A 25 5.86 2.90 -9.97
N CYS A 26 6.94 3.69 -9.90
CA CYS A 26 8.29 3.19 -9.72
C CYS A 26 9.19 4.15 -8.93
N ALA A 27 10.39 3.68 -8.57
CA ALA A 27 11.36 4.46 -7.81
C ALA A 27 11.84 5.72 -8.55
N ASP A 28 11.94 5.68 -9.88
CA ASP A 28 12.33 6.83 -10.70
C ASP A 28 11.25 7.92 -10.67
N ASP A 29 9.97 7.55 -10.79
CA ASP A 29 8.84 8.49 -10.67
C ASP A 29 8.84 9.13 -9.29
N LEU A 30 9.02 8.32 -8.24
CA LEU A 30 9.10 8.82 -6.87
C LEU A 30 10.27 9.81 -6.73
N TRP A 31 11.43 9.46 -7.25
CA TRP A 31 12.62 10.30 -7.15
C TRP A 31 12.45 11.62 -7.90
N TYR A 32 11.83 11.58 -9.09
CA TYR A 32 11.51 12.77 -9.85
C TYR A 32 10.56 13.69 -9.07
N THR A 33 9.45 13.16 -8.54
CA THR A 33 8.48 13.92 -7.74
C THR A 33 9.12 14.54 -6.49
N LEU A 34 9.96 13.79 -5.78
CA LEU A 34 10.67 14.28 -4.59
C LEU A 34 11.66 15.39 -4.94
N LYS A 35 12.44 15.21 -6.02
CA LYS A 35 13.41 16.19 -6.48
C LYS A 35 12.74 17.49 -6.90
N GLU A 36 11.60 17.40 -7.58
CA GLU A 36 10.81 18.56 -8.02
C GLU A 36 9.89 19.11 -6.91
N SER A 37 9.87 18.49 -5.73
CA SER A 37 9.02 18.87 -4.58
C SER A 37 7.53 19.03 -4.96
N GLN A 38 7.02 18.15 -5.81
CA GLN A 38 5.65 18.23 -6.31
C GLN A 38 4.63 17.80 -5.25
N ASP A 39 3.55 18.58 -5.12
CA ASP A 39 2.38 18.19 -4.33
C ASP A 39 1.50 17.24 -5.14
N VAL A 40 1.34 16.02 -4.63
CA VAL A 40 0.52 14.95 -5.23
C VAL A 40 -0.84 14.79 -4.55
N GLY A 41 -1.19 15.69 -3.65
CA GLY A 41 -2.49 15.73 -2.98
C GLY A 41 -3.63 15.93 -3.99
N SER A 42 -4.67 15.09 -3.90
CA SER A 42 -5.89 15.22 -4.68
C SER A 42 -7.12 15.24 -3.77
N ALA A 43 -8.23 15.76 -4.28
CA ALA A 43 -9.50 15.69 -3.56
C ALA A 43 -9.91 14.22 -3.36
N THR A 44 -10.53 13.91 -2.22
CA THR A 44 -11.03 12.56 -1.95
C THR A 44 -11.95 12.10 -3.08
N PRO A 45 -11.70 10.92 -3.69
CA PRO A 45 -12.55 10.42 -4.77
C PRO A 45 -13.99 10.26 -4.30
N ILE A 46 -14.94 10.92 -4.98
CA ILE A 46 -16.37 10.91 -4.62
C ILE A 46 -16.98 9.49 -4.65
N ASP A 47 -16.41 8.63 -5.49
CA ASP A 47 -16.79 7.22 -5.63
C ASP A 47 -16.36 6.39 -4.41
N ARG A 48 -15.23 6.74 -3.77
CA ARG A 48 -14.76 6.07 -2.56
C ARG A 48 -15.42 6.64 -1.30
N PHE A 49 -15.59 7.95 -1.24
CA PHE A 49 -16.11 8.63 -0.05
C PHE A 49 -16.70 10.01 -0.36
N ASP A 50 -17.92 10.26 0.11
CA ASP A 50 -18.57 11.56 -0.01
C ASP A 50 -18.29 12.46 1.21
N LEU A 51 -17.32 13.36 1.05
CA LEU A 51 -16.95 14.36 2.07
C LEU A 51 -18.09 15.30 2.45
N LYS A 52 -19.00 15.65 1.52
CA LYS A 52 -20.11 16.57 1.81
C LYS A 52 -21.12 15.91 2.73
N SER A 53 -21.46 14.66 2.46
CA SER A 53 -22.32 13.85 3.32
C SER A 53 -21.70 13.65 4.71
N PHE A 54 -20.40 13.35 4.77
CA PHE A 54 -19.67 13.17 6.03
C PHE A 54 -19.66 14.44 6.90
N THR A 55 -19.26 15.57 6.32
CA THR A 55 -19.18 16.84 7.05
C THR A 55 -20.55 17.36 7.49
N ALA A 56 -21.60 17.18 6.68
CA ALA A 56 -22.97 17.48 7.05
C ALA A 56 -23.47 16.63 8.24
N HIS A 57 -22.99 15.39 8.36
CA HIS A 57 -23.32 14.50 9.48
C HIS A 57 -22.58 14.88 10.77
N MET A 58 -21.33 15.34 10.68
CA MET A 58 -20.57 15.80 11.86
C MET A 58 -21.12 17.10 12.46
N ILE A 59 -21.72 17.98 11.64
CA ILE A 59 -22.32 19.25 12.10
C ILE A 59 -23.72 19.03 12.68
N ASN A 60 -24.41 17.96 12.29
CA ASN A 60 -25.69 17.54 12.86
C ASN A 60 -25.50 16.43 13.91
N MET A 61 -24.92 16.77 15.07
CA MET A 61 -25.21 16.00 16.29
C MET A 61 -26.68 16.26 16.62
N ASP A 62 -27.57 15.34 16.26
CA ASP A 62 -28.82 15.28 16.98
C ASP A 62 -28.50 14.95 18.46
N ASN A 63 -29.29 15.49 19.40
CA ASN A 63 -29.11 15.26 20.84
C ASN A 63 -29.32 13.78 21.25
N ASN A 64 -29.46 12.87 20.30
CA ASN A 64 -29.82 11.47 20.50
C ASN A 64 -28.63 10.53 20.29
N GLY A 65 -27.44 11.05 19.91
CA GLY A 65 -26.20 10.29 19.90
C GLY A 65 -26.19 9.10 18.93
N GLN A 66 -27.08 9.08 17.94
CA GLN A 66 -27.13 8.00 16.98
C GLN A 66 -26.17 8.28 15.82
N LEU A 67 -25.07 7.54 15.79
CA LEU A 67 -24.20 7.47 14.61
C LEU A 67 -24.96 6.70 13.53
N HIS A 68 -25.46 7.39 12.49
CA HIS A 68 -26.03 6.67 11.35
C HIS A 68 -24.92 5.87 10.66
N GLN A 69 -25.03 4.55 10.76
CA GLN A 69 -24.16 3.53 10.16
C GLN A 69 -24.26 3.50 8.62
N LYS A 70 -24.04 4.63 7.95
CA LYS A 70 -24.20 4.75 6.49
C LYS A 70 -23.06 5.52 5.79
N LEU A 71 -21.90 5.62 6.44
CA LEU A 71 -20.75 6.37 5.91
C LEU A 71 -19.72 5.54 5.16
N LEU A 72 -19.71 4.21 5.31
CA LEU A 72 -18.95 3.33 4.41
C LEU A 72 -19.93 2.63 3.46
N ARG A 73 -19.95 3.06 2.20
CA ARG A 73 -20.44 2.20 1.14
C ARG A 73 -19.37 1.15 0.87
N ALA A 74 -19.64 -0.07 1.31
CA ALA A 74 -18.88 -1.23 0.91
C ALA A 74 -19.40 -1.65 -0.47
N ASP A 75 -18.86 -1.00 -1.50
CA ASP A 75 -19.15 -1.39 -2.88
C ASP A 75 -18.46 -2.73 -3.12
N ALA A 76 -19.28 -3.77 -3.25
CA ALA A 76 -18.85 -5.15 -3.34
C ALA A 76 -18.26 -5.46 -4.73
N GLU A 77 -16.94 -5.35 -4.84
CA GLU A 77 -16.07 -6.13 -5.73
C GLU A 77 -15.41 -7.23 -4.86
N PRO A 78 -15.10 -8.43 -5.42
CA PRO A 78 -15.22 -9.73 -4.73
C PRO A 78 -14.85 -9.71 -3.25
N ALA A 79 -15.89 -9.83 -2.42
CA ALA A 79 -15.97 -9.52 -1.00
C ALA A 79 -15.15 -10.42 -0.04
N ASN A 80 -14.05 -11.03 -0.50
CA ASN A 80 -13.30 -11.99 0.32
C ASN A 80 -11.81 -11.66 0.52
N ILE A 81 -11.25 -10.68 -0.19
CA ILE A 81 -9.89 -10.20 0.05
C ILE A 81 -9.93 -8.71 0.40
N ASP A 82 -9.25 -8.35 1.49
CA ASP A 82 -9.05 -6.93 1.84
C ASP A 82 -8.42 -6.20 0.63
N PRO A 83 -8.98 -5.06 0.19
CA PRO A 83 -8.42 -4.26 -0.90
C PRO A 83 -6.94 -3.92 -0.74
N CYS A 84 -6.40 -3.88 0.48
CA CYS A 84 -4.99 -3.63 0.77
C CYS A 84 -4.07 -4.82 0.41
N HIS A 85 -4.55 -6.06 0.49
CA HIS A 85 -3.70 -7.24 0.23
C HIS A 85 -3.45 -7.48 -1.26
N LYS A 86 -4.43 -7.17 -2.10
CA LYS A 86 -4.32 -7.37 -3.56
C LYS A 86 -3.14 -6.62 -4.18
N PRO A 87 -2.96 -5.30 -3.98
CA PRO A 87 -1.83 -4.57 -4.56
C PRO A 87 -0.49 -5.06 -4.00
N LEU A 88 -0.42 -5.38 -2.70
CA LEU A 88 0.80 -5.92 -2.09
C LEU A 88 1.30 -7.19 -2.80
N ILE A 89 0.40 -8.15 -3.02
CA ILE A 89 0.75 -9.42 -3.65
C ILE A 89 1.17 -9.20 -5.11
N LEU A 90 0.40 -8.43 -5.88
CA LEU A 90 0.67 -8.21 -7.30
C LEU A 90 2.01 -7.49 -7.51
N LYS A 91 2.26 -6.42 -6.77
CA LYS A 91 3.51 -5.66 -6.88
C LYS A 91 4.73 -6.47 -6.48
N PHE A 92 4.58 -7.34 -5.48
CA PHE A 92 5.67 -8.24 -5.08
C PHE A 92 6.02 -9.23 -6.19
N VAL A 93 5.02 -9.78 -6.89
CA VAL A 93 5.26 -10.66 -8.05
C VAL A 93 5.95 -9.89 -9.18
N ASP A 94 5.48 -8.69 -9.51
CA ASP A 94 6.10 -7.86 -10.56
C ASP A 94 7.58 -7.56 -10.27
N LEU A 95 7.90 -7.25 -9.00
CA LEU A 95 9.29 -7.03 -8.56
C LEU A 95 10.16 -8.27 -8.77
N LEU A 96 9.67 -9.42 -8.30
CA LEU A 96 10.38 -10.69 -8.39
C LEU A 96 10.67 -11.07 -9.84
N ASP A 97 9.69 -10.94 -10.73
CA ASP A 97 9.86 -11.25 -12.15
C ASP A 97 10.81 -10.27 -12.84
N GLY A 98 10.76 -8.98 -12.49
CA GLY A 98 11.64 -7.93 -13.03
C GLY A 98 13.13 -8.15 -12.70
N ASP A 99 13.43 -8.68 -11.51
CA ASP A 99 14.79 -8.95 -11.04
C ASP A 99 15.28 -10.37 -11.38
N GLY A 100 14.53 -11.13 -12.18
CA GLY A 100 14.90 -12.48 -12.64
C GLY A 100 14.65 -13.60 -11.62
N TYR A 101 13.95 -13.29 -10.53
CA TYR A 101 13.54 -14.22 -9.47
C TYR A 101 12.11 -14.71 -9.70
N SER A 102 11.89 -15.54 -10.72
CA SER A 102 10.53 -16.04 -10.99
C SER A 102 9.92 -16.77 -9.77
N VAL A 103 8.60 -16.70 -9.63
CA VAL A 103 7.86 -17.29 -8.50
C VAL A 103 8.15 -18.79 -8.35
N GLU A 104 8.37 -19.53 -9.46
CA GLU A 104 8.70 -20.95 -9.38
C GLU A 104 10.06 -21.21 -8.74
N LYS A 105 11.05 -20.35 -9.00
CA LYS A 105 12.40 -20.47 -8.42
C LYS A 105 12.42 -20.16 -6.92
N MET A 106 11.47 -19.35 -6.47
CA MET A 106 11.35 -18.93 -5.08
C MET A 106 10.60 -19.97 -4.22
N SER A 107 9.86 -20.89 -4.84
CA SER A 107 9.15 -21.96 -4.12
C SER A 107 10.11 -22.89 -3.38
N GLY A 108 9.87 -23.09 -2.08
CA GLY A 108 10.71 -23.93 -1.20
C GLY A 108 12.00 -23.27 -0.70
N THR A 109 12.23 -21.99 -1.03
CA THR A 109 13.37 -21.22 -0.50
C THR A 109 13.11 -20.76 0.94
N LYS A 110 14.18 -20.33 1.63
CA LYS A 110 14.10 -19.75 2.99
C LYS A 110 13.75 -18.25 2.95
N THR A 111 12.75 -17.88 2.14
CA THR A 111 12.30 -16.50 1.98
C THR A 111 11.16 -16.21 2.95
N SER A 112 11.29 -15.17 3.77
CA SER A 112 10.23 -14.70 4.68
C SER A 112 9.60 -13.41 4.16
N VAL A 113 8.34 -13.18 4.53
CA VAL A 113 7.59 -11.97 4.19
C VAL A 113 7.26 -11.23 5.49
N HIS A 114 7.56 -9.93 5.54
CA HIS A 114 7.30 -9.06 6.69
C HIS A 114 6.51 -7.84 6.22
N THR A 115 5.29 -7.67 6.71
CA THR A 115 4.36 -6.59 6.32
C THR A 115 3.89 -5.83 7.55
N GLY A 116 3.49 -4.58 7.36
CA GLY A 116 2.89 -3.71 8.39
C GLY A 116 1.50 -3.24 8.02
#